data_AF-A0A672P6V5-F1
#
_entry.id   AF-A0A672P6V5-F1
#
_cell.length_a   1.000
_cell.length_b   1.000
_cell.length_c   1.000
_cell.angle_alpha   90.00
_cell.angle_beta   90.00
_cell.angle_gamma   90.00
#
_symmetry.space_group_name_H-M   'P 1'
#
loop_
_entity.id
_entity.type
_entity.pdbx_description
1 polymer ?
#
loop_
_entity_poly.entity_id
_entity_poly.type
_entity_poly.pdbx_seq_one_letter_code
_entity_poly.pdbx_strand_id
1 'polypeptide(L)'
;MLTTMTYRMPNFTLEQKLFLLRRIHAVVDTVQDFRKDTNTTVHRNAVWAALAQAFNAAFPSRPPSSIGSLKTLWKRLKVECRVALQKRQEQQADEILPLFPAVSSVIIRGRRLIESFSLL
;
A
#
# COMPACT_ATOMS: atom_id res chain seq x y z
N MET A 1 30.19 24.91 -16.54
CA MET A 1 29.75 23.52 -16.30
C MET A 1 28.74 23.55 -15.15
N LEU A 2 27.44 23.65 -15.45
CA LEU A 2 26.38 23.59 -14.42
C LEU A 2 26.16 22.12 -14.06
N THR A 3 26.60 21.71 -12.87
CA THR A 3 26.29 20.40 -12.30
C THR A 3 24.80 20.34 -12.01
N THR A 4 24.06 19.63 -12.85
CA THR A 4 22.68 19.24 -12.59
C THR A 4 22.71 18.28 -11.39
N MET A 5 22.61 18.84 -10.18
CA MET A 5 22.35 18.09 -8.97
C MET A 5 21.03 17.36 -9.19
N THR A 6 21.09 16.07 -9.54
CA THR A 6 19.89 15.25 -9.61
C THR A 6 19.28 15.23 -8.21
N TYR A 7 18.24 16.06 -8.02
CA TYR A 7 17.49 16.10 -6.79
C TYR A 7 16.74 14.77 -6.65
N ARG A 8 17.42 13.76 -6.10
CA ARG A 8 16.79 12.49 -5.78
C ARG A 8 15.85 12.74 -4.61
N MET A 9 14.56 12.68 -4.89
CA MET A 9 13.53 12.81 -3.87
C MET A 9 13.82 11.81 -2.74
N PRO A 10 13.94 12.26 -1.48
CA PRO A 10 14.33 11.38 -0.39
C PRO A 10 13.31 10.24 -0.26
N ASN A 11 13.83 9.03 -0.02
CA ASN A 11 12.99 7.86 0.20
C ASN A 11 12.05 8.10 1.38
N PHE A 12 10.83 7.58 1.28
CA PHE A 12 9.88 7.68 2.38
C PHE A 12 10.38 6.86 3.58
N THR A 13 10.44 7.49 4.75
CA THR A 13 10.82 6.84 6.01
C THR A 13 9.73 5.84 6.45
N LEU A 14 10.07 4.94 7.37
CA LEU A 14 9.09 4.01 7.93
C LEU A 14 7.91 4.74 8.58
N GLU A 15 8.19 5.81 9.33
CA GLU A 15 7.16 6.64 9.96
C GLU A 15 6.20 7.25 8.93
N GLN A 16 6.72 7.78 7.83
CA GLN A 16 5.93 8.32 6.73
C GLN A 16 5.06 7.25 6.05
N LYS A 17 5.62 6.05 5.85
CA LYS A 17 4.87 4.89 5.33
C LYS A 17 3.70 4.53 6.26
N LEU A 18 3.96 4.41 7.57
CA LEU A 18 2.96 4.08 8.58
C LEU A 18 1.88 5.17 8.71
N PHE A 19 2.27 6.44 8.64
CA PHE A 19 1.33 7.55 8.66
C PHE A 19 0.35 7.46 7.49
N LEU A 20 0.86 7.24 6.27
CA LEU A 20 0.00 7.11 5.09
C LEU A 20 -0.94 5.91 5.22
N LEU A 21 -0.46 4.75 5.69
CA LEU A 21 -1.28 3.56 5.90
C LEU A 21 -2.44 3.83 6.86
N ARG A 22 -2.16 4.44 8.02
CA ARG A 22 -3.18 4.77 9.03
C ARG A 22 -4.25 5.70 8.47
N ARG A 23 -3.85 6.71 7.69
CA ARG A 23 -4.79 7.67 7.08
C ARG A 23 -5.63 7.04 5.98
N ILE A 24 -5.03 6.21 5.11
CA ILE A 24 -5.75 5.50 4.05
C ILE A 24 -6.74 4.49 4.63
N HIS A 25 -6.42 3.82 5.74
CA HIS A 25 -7.31 2.83 6.36
C HIS A 25 -8.72 3.38 6.65
N ALA A 26 -8.84 4.66 7.03
CA ALA A 26 -10.13 5.30 7.30
C ALA A 26 -10.96 5.61 6.04
N VAL A 27 -10.35 5.58 4.85
CA VAL A 27 -10.95 5.98 3.56
C VAL A 27 -10.66 4.96 2.46
N VAL A 28 -10.38 3.73 2.85
CA VAL A 28 -9.83 2.69 1.96
C VAL A 28 -10.81 2.34 0.85
N ASP A 29 -12.10 2.23 1.18
CA ASP A 29 -13.18 1.93 0.23
C ASP A 29 -13.26 2.99 -0.86
N THR A 30 -13.16 4.27 -0.49
CA THR A 30 -13.16 5.38 -1.45
C THR A 30 -11.91 5.41 -2.33
N VAL A 31 -10.74 5.12 -1.73
CA VAL A 31 -9.46 5.11 -2.46
C VAL A 31 -9.38 3.94 -3.43
N GLN A 32 -10.05 2.82 -3.11
CA GLN A 32 -10.17 1.62 -3.94
C GLN A 32 -11.40 1.64 -4.86
N ASP A 33 -12.23 2.68 -4.82
CA ASP A 33 -13.35 2.77 -5.76
C ASP A 33 -12.85 3.06 -7.19
N PHE A 34 -12.96 2.04 -8.04
CA PHE A 34 -12.55 2.07 -9.44
C PHE A 34 -13.70 2.39 -10.40
N ARG A 35 -14.91 2.69 -9.90
CA ARG A 35 -16.00 3.16 -10.75
C ARG A 35 -15.58 4.44 -11.48
N LYS A 36 -15.93 4.51 -12.76
CA LYS A 36 -15.50 5.58 -13.68
C LYS A 36 -16.51 6.72 -13.78
N ASP A 37 -17.56 6.71 -12.97
CA ASP A 37 -18.50 7.82 -12.95
C ASP A 37 -17.84 9.08 -12.38
N THR A 38 -18.36 10.23 -12.81
CA THR A 38 -17.82 11.55 -12.44
C THR A 38 -17.81 11.77 -10.94
N ASN A 39 -18.88 11.38 -10.24
CA ASN A 39 -19.04 11.60 -8.81
C ASN A 39 -17.98 10.82 -8.01
N THR A 40 -17.81 9.52 -8.31
CA THR A 40 -16.79 8.68 -7.70
C THR A 40 -15.38 9.23 -7.98
N THR A 41 -15.11 9.64 -9.22
CA THR A 41 -13.79 10.17 -9.60
C THR A 41 -13.46 11.47 -8.86
N VAL A 42 -14.42 12.40 -8.78
CA VAL A 42 -14.29 13.66 -8.05
C VAL A 42 -14.09 13.40 -6.56
N HIS A 43 -14.91 12.54 -5.95
CA HIS A 43 -14.82 12.20 -4.54
C HIS A 43 -13.47 11.56 -4.19
N ARG A 44 -13.01 10.58 -4.97
CA ARG A 44 -11.70 9.95 -4.80
C ARG A 44 -10.56 10.96 -4.93
N ASN A 45 -10.63 11.88 -5.89
CA ASN A 45 -9.61 12.93 -6.05
C ASN A 45 -9.59 13.89 -4.86
N ALA A 46 -10.76 14.25 -4.31
CA ALA A 46 -10.87 15.07 -3.10
C ALA A 46 -10.24 14.37 -1.88
N VAL A 47 -10.52 13.08 -1.69
CA VAL A 47 -9.90 12.28 -0.62
C VAL A 47 -8.37 12.25 -0.76
N TRP A 48 -7.86 12.04 -1.98
CA TRP A 48 -6.41 12.08 -2.22
C TRP A 48 -5.80 13.47 -1.97
N ALA A 49 -6.51 14.54 -2.29
CA ALA A 49 -6.06 15.90 -1.99
C ALA A 49 -5.99 16.14 -0.47
N ALA A 50 -7.03 15.74 0.28
CA ALA A 50 -7.04 15.83 1.73
C ALA A 50 -5.92 15.00 2.37
N LEU A 51 -5.67 13.78 1.87
CA LEU A 51 -4.55 12.94 2.30
C LEU A 51 -3.20 13.63 2.07
N ALA A 52 -3.01 14.26 0.90
CA ALA A 52 -1.78 14.97 0.57
C ALA A 52 -1.55 16.18 1.48
N GLN A 53 -2.60 16.96 1.76
CA GLN A 53 -2.55 18.07 2.71
C GLN A 53 -2.17 17.58 4.11
N ALA A 54 -2.86 16.56 4.63
CA ALA A 54 -2.58 15.99 5.95
C ALA A 54 -1.17 15.41 6.05
N PHE A 55 -0.68 14.76 4.99
CA PHE A 55 0.67 14.22 4.93
C PHE A 55 1.74 15.32 4.96
N ASN A 56 1.58 16.37 4.15
CA ASN A 56 2.53 17.46 4.09
C ASN A 56 2.52 18.30 5.37
N ALA A 57 1.37 18.45 6.02
CA ALA A 57 1.26 19.10 7.32
C ALA A 57 1.95 18.29 8.43
N ALA A 58 1.88 16.96 8.40
CA ALA A 58 2.54 16.09 9.37
C ALA A 58 4.07 16.04 9.19
N PHE A 59 4.56 16.26 7.96
CA PHE A 59 5.99 16.25 7.63
C PHE A 59 6.40 17.55 6.93
N PRO A 60 6.47 18.69 7.64
CA PRO A 60 6.81 19.98 7.04
C PRO A 60 8.30 20.11 6.68
N SER A 61 9.16 19.26 7.26
CA SER A 61 10.62 19.28 7.05
C SER A 61 11.06 18.73 5.70
N ARG A 62 10.15 18.10 4.94
CA ARG A 62 10.41 17.56 3.60
C ARG A 62 9.69 18.39 2.55
N PRO A 63 10.15 18.37 1.30
CA PRO A 63 9.40 18.95 0.20
C PRO A 63 7.98 18.36 0.13
N PRO A 64 6.98 19.19 -0.22
CA PRO A 64 5.61 18.74 -0.38
C PRO A 64 5.53 17.54 -1.33
N SER A 65 4.85 16.49 -0.88
CA SER A 65 4.47 15.39 -1.76
C SER A 65 3.25 15.72 -2.57
N SER A 66 3.33 15.36 -3.85
CA SER A 66 2.20 15.38 -4.76
C SER A 66 1.27 14.21 -4.50
N ILE A 67 0.02 14.34 -4.92
CA ILE A 67 -0.95 13.23 -4.92
C ILE A 67 -0.38 12.03 -5.69
N GLY A 68 0.33 12.27 -6.80
CA GLY A 68 0.95 11.21 -7.60
C GLY A 68 2.03 10.42 -6.85
N SER A 69 2.87 11.08 -6.06
CA SER A 69 3.89 10.39 -5.26
C SER A 69 3.25 9.55 -4.16
N LEU A 70 2.20 10.04 -3.50
CA LEU A 70 1.48 9.29 -2.47
C LEU A 70 0.68 8.11 -3.05
N LYS A 71 0.05 8.25 -4.22
CA LYS A 71 -0.57 7.14 -4.95
C LYS A 71 0.46 6.06 -5.30
N THR A 72 1.65 6.46 -5.71
CA THR A 72 2.75 5.53 -6.02
C THR A 72 3.26 4.84 -4.75
N LEU A 73 3.42 5.57 -3.65
CA LEU A 73 3.79 5.02 -2.35
C LEU A 73 2.75 4.00 -1.88
N TRP A 74 1.46 4.32 -1.96
CA TRP A 74 0.38 3.39 -1.62
C TRP A 74 0.45 2.09 -2.42
N LYS A 75 0.62 2.19 -3.76
CA LYS A 75 0.79 1.00 -4.62
C LYS A 75 1.97 0.13 -4.15
N ARG A 76 3.12 0.75 -3.85
CA ARG A 76 4.32 0.04 -3.35
C ARG A 76 4.05 -0.63 -2.00
N LEU A 77 3.40 0.08 -1.07
CA LEU A 77 3.06 -0.46 0.24
C LEU A 77 2.14 -1.68 0.16
N LYS A 78 1.13 -1.65 -0.74
CA LYS A 78 0.29 -2.84 -0.99
C LYS A 78 1.12 -4.04 -1.42
N VAL A 79 2.08 -3.85 -2.32
CA VAL A 79 2.98 -4.91 -2.78
C VAL A 79 3.89 -5.39 -1.66
N GLU A 80 4.52 -4.47 -0.92
CA GLU A 80 5.37 -4.80 0.25
C GLU A 80 4.58 -5.62 1.29
N CYS A 81 3.34 -5.24 1.61
CA CYS A 81 2.46 -5.97 2.53
C CYS A 81 2.10 -7.36 2.00
N ARG A 82 1.77 -7.49 0.70
CA ARG A 82 1.48 -8.79 0.07
C ARG A 82 2.68 -9.73 0.14
N VAL A 83 3.87 -9.23 -0.19
CA VAL A 83 5.11 -10.02 -0.15
C VAL A 83 5.46 -10.42 1.28
N ALA A 84 5.30 -9.53 2.26
CA ALA A 84 5.55 -9.84 3.67
C ALA A 84 4.56 -10.90 4.19
N LEU A 85 3.29 -10.81 3.80
CA LEU A 85 2.27 -11.80 4.14
C LEU A 85 2.58 -13.16 3.51
N GLN A 86 2.94 -13.17 2.22
CA GLN A 86 3.32 -14.39 1.51
C GLN A 86 4.53 -15.06 2.17
N LYS A 87 5.59 -14.30 2.51
CA LYS A 87 6.76 -14.83 3.22
C LYS A 87 6.41 -15.44 4.58
N ARG A 88 5.53 -14.80 5.36
CA ARG A 88 5.06 -15.38 6.63
C ARG A 88 4.30 -16.68 6.42
N GLN A 89 3.47 -16.76 5.39
CA GLN A 89 2.73 -17.99 5.07
C GLN A 89 3.65 -19.09 4.50
N GLU A 90 4.71 -18.74 3.80
CA GLU A 90 5.75 -19.68 3.37
C GLU A 90 6.52 -20.22 4.57
N GLN A 91 6.94 -19.34 5.51
CA GLN A 91 7.56 -19.76 6.77
C GLN A 91 6.66 -20.68 7.59
N GLN A 92 5.38 -20.33 7.76
CA GLN A 92 4.42 -21.20 8.45
C GLN A 92 4.19 -22.52 7.70
N ALA A 93 4.16 -22.50 6.37
CA ALA A 93 4.02 -23.73 5.59
C ALA A 93 5.25 -24.62 5.76
N ASP A 94 6.47 -24.06 5.71
CA ASP A 94 7.73 -24.79 5.92
C ASP A 94 7.84 -25.38 7.33
N GLU A 95 7.28 -24.71 8.34
CA GLU A 95 7.19 -25.22 9.71
C GLU A 95 6.16 -26.35 9.88
N ILE A 96 5.03 -26.28 9.17
CA ILE A 96 3.90 -27.23 9.33
C ILE A 96 4.03 -28.46 8.40
N LEU A 97 4.62 -28.31 7.20
CA LEU A 97 4.85 -29.37 6.22
C LEU A 97 5.57 -30.61 6.78
N PRO A 98 6.63 -30.50 7.60
CA PRO A 98 7.29 -31.67 8.18
C PRO A 98 6.46 -32.34 9.30
N LEU A 99 5.47 -31.64 9.86
CA LEU A 99 4.63 -32.15 10.96
C LEU A 99 3.32 -32.78 10.46
N PHE A 100 2.74 -32.27 9.37
CA PHE A 100 1.44 -32.72 8.84
C PHE A 100 1.36 -32.65 7.30
N PRO A 101 1.92 -33.65 6.58
CA PRO A 101 2.02 -33.62 5.11
C PRO A 101 0.65 -33.61 4.38
N ALA A 102 -0.42 -34.07 5.04
CA ALA A 102 -1.77 -34.15 4.47
C ALA A 102 -2.53 -32.80 4.45
N VAL A 103 -2.09 -31.78 5.20
CA VAL A 103 -2.81 -30.50 5.33
C VAL A 103 -2.43 -29.50 4.22
N SER A 104 -1.39 -29.80 3.43
CA SER A 104 -0.89 -28.97 2.32
C SER A 104 -1.96 -28.54 1.32
N SER A 105 -2.94 -29.40 1.02
CA SER A 105 -3.99 -29.09 0.02
C SER A 105 -5.00 -28.03 0.49
N VAL A 106 -5.22 -27.91 1.80
CA VAL A 106 -6.16 -26.96 2.42
C VAL A 106 -5.52 -25.58 2.52
N ILE A 107 -4.23 -25.51 2.88
CA ILE A 107 -3.47 -24.26 2.95
C ILE A 107 -3.34 -23.63 1.55
N ILE A 108 -3.08 -24.44 0.52
CA ILE A 108 -3.00 -23.98 -0.88
C ILE A 108 -4.36 -23.46 -1.39
N ARG A 109 -5.48 -24.07 -0.99
CA ARG A 109 -6.83 -23.57 -1.35
C ARG A 109 -7.19 -22.27 -0.64
N GLY A 110 -6.78 -22.09 0.62
CA GLY A 110 -6.94 -20.83 1.35
C GLY A 110 -6.16 -19.65 0.72
N ARG A 111 -4.98 -19.91 0.13
CA ARG A 111 -4.17 -18.90 -0.58
C ARG A 111 -4.92 -18.21 -1.73
N ARG A 112 -5.77 -18.92 -2.46
CA ARG A 112 -6.50 -18.38 -3.63
C ARG A 112 -7.70 -17.48 -3.25
N LEU A 113 -8.29 -17.69 -2.07
CA LEU A 113 -9.42 -16.90 -1.56
C LEU A 113 -8.99 -15.51 -1.07
N ILE A 114 -7.79 -15.38 -0.50
CA ILE A 114 -7.26 -14.10 0.01
C ILE A 114 -6.78 -13.20 -1.13
N GLU A 115 -6.24 -13.79 -2.21
CA GLU A 115 -5.95 -13.05 -3.45
C GLU A 115 -7.21 -12.42 -4.07
N SER A 116 -8.37 -13.05 -3.87
CA SER A 116 -9.66 -12.55 -4.34
C SER A 116 -10.13 -11.31 -3.56
N PHE A 117 -9.81 -11.22 -2.26
CA PHE A 117 -10.13 -10.04 -1.42
C PHE A 117 -9.16 -8.86 -1.62
N SER A 118 -7.97 -9.09 -2.20
CA SER A 118 -7.01 -8.02 -2.55
C SER A 118 -7.29 -7.36 -3.91
N LEU A 119 -8.30 -7.82 -4.66
CA LEU A 119 -8.71 -7.31 -5.97
C LEU A 119 -10.00 -6.47 -5.94
N LEU A 120 -10.67 -6.39 -4.78
CA LEU A 120 -11.72 -5.41 -4.47
C LEU A 120 -11.08 -4.16 -3.83
#